data_AF-R7UMZ7-F1
#
_entry.id   AF-R7UMZ7-F1
#
_cell.length_a   1.000
_cell.length_b   1.000
_cell.length_c   1.000
_cell.angle_alpha   90.00
_cell.angle_beta   90.00
_cell.angle_gamma   90.00
#
_symmetry.space_group_name_H-M   'P 1'
#
loop_
_entity.id
_entity.type
_entity.pdbx_description
1 polymer ?
#
loop_
_entity_poly.entity_id
_entity_poly.type
_entity_poly.pdbx_seq_one_letter_code
_entity_poly.pdbx_strand_id
1 'polypeptide(L)'
;MAANLSCLLDRLPNSDNKINALNEISTLISSLDRSAIAEVLPNISLNVIFECLDTQEDVQLETCVGVLDKLLDSMSGLTLLDQHEAEVSLALEHPYKPLRLLALKQVMKAAEENIHSIVSSHSGLILALSQMNFVPELDVAKKAAQVLLMTGSIPEGLEALLLGNSFDSLQAALNSNDSTMKFRSYELLVDLSRYSEEALSAVSSRGVLHQLLNELQGDDVLAKLNCLELMSRLATCQHGLRFLEYSGIIESVQQMLHQSGVLMGLLLPGLITFLGQMAANKPECLNTNYQPFINTVFGALESDDTSLMGVAVETIGVIGSSAAGKTALQKQGNRMSSACNVLGQLIRSSPDLKTRALECLASLLSFKGEEASSELLSITQQWFSLLTRTPTETLNLLNQSTTNPELTVHCAVLRVYQCLAILPWAQVLLNSHPGFNEYLIDRSTENTKEGKEMKFAIVKALVDSPTAMDVFGRVYFVRLREFINEGAFYIRVESSVAFESAE
;
A
#
# COMPACT_ATOMS: atom_id res chain seq x y z
N MET A 1 38.99 22.78 -7.22
CA MET A 1 38.24 21.91 -6.28
C MET A 1 38.30 20.45 -6.72
N ALA A 2 38.01 20.12 -7.99
CA ALA A 2 38.26 18.77 -8.56
C ALA A 2 39.67 18.20 -8.30
N ALA A 3 40.72 18.99 -8.55
CA ALA A 3 42.11 18.59 -8.29
C ALA A 3 42.46 18.41 -6.80
N ASN A 4 41.67 18.99 -5.89
CA ASN A 4 41.87 18.79 -4.45
C ASN A 4 41.31 17.43 -4.00
N LEU A 5 40.20 16.98 -4.60
CA LEU A 5 39.60 15.69 -4.27
C LEU A 5 40.49 14.53 -4.74
N SER A 6 41.03 14.58 -5.97
CA SER A 6 41.97 13.58 -6.45
C SER A 6 43.24 13.52 -5.59
N CYS A 7 43.80 14.68 -5.24
CA CYS A 7 45.01 14.74 -4.40
C CYS A 7 44.79 14.18 -2.99
N LEU A 8 43.61 14.37 -2.39
CA LEU A 8 43.29 13.80 -1.09
C LEU A 8 43.07 12.29 -1.15
N LEU A 9 42.47 11.80 -2.23
CA LEU A 9 42.29 10.36 -2.44
C LEU A 9 43.62 9.65 -2.69
N ASP A 10 44.55 10.27 -3.42
CA ASP A 10 45.92 9.74 -3.61
C ASP A 10 46.72 9.68 -2.30
N ARG A 11 46.38 10.52 -1.31
CA ARG A 11 47.04 10.57 0.01
C ARG A 11 46.43 9.61 1.01
N LEU A 12 45.19 9.15 0.79
CA LEU A 12 44.45 8.27 1.69
C LEU A 12 45.21 6.97 2.06
N PRO A 13 45.82 6.22 1.11
CA PRO A 13 46.46 4.94 1.43
C PRO A 13 47.72 5.11 2.31
N ASN A 14 48.38 6.26 2.22
CA ASN A 14 49.60 6.59 2.97
C ASN A 14 49.34 7.42 4.24
N SER A 15 48.07 7.60 4.63
CA SER A 15 47.73 8.43 5.79
C SER A 15 47.86 7.66 7.11
N ASP A 16 48.57 8.25 8.07
CA ASP A 16 48.72 7.68 9.43
C ASP A 16 47.38 7.66 10.20
N ASN A 17 46.43 8.53 9.82
CA ASN A 17 45.08 8.57 10.38
C ASN A 17 44.04 8.65 9.24
N LYS A 18 43.57 7.48 8.81
CA LYS A 18 42.59 7.32 7.74
C LYS A 18 41.27 8.04 8.03
N ILE A 19 40.83 8.10 9.29
CA ILE A 19 39.58 8.76 9.69
C ILE A 19 39.63 10.26 9.41
N ASN A 20 40.73 10.92 9.79
CA ASN A 20 40.89 12.36 9.52
C ASN A 20 40.90 12.65 8.02
N ALA A 21 41.62 11.84 7.23
CA ALA A 21 41.63 11.99 5.78
C ALA A 21 40.24 11.79 5.15
N LEU A 22 39.48 10.78 5.62
CA LEU A 22 38.10 10.55 5.18
C LEU A 22 37.16 11.71 5.58
N ASN A 23 37.35 12.32 6.74
CA ASN A 23 36.58 13.49 7.17
C ASN A 23 36.89 14.74 6.33
N GLU A 24 38.15 14.94 5.95
CA GLU A 24 38.54 16.00 4.99
C GLU A 24 37.88 15.78 3.63
N ILE A 25 37.83 14.54 3.15
CA ILE A 25 37.15 14.17 1.91
C ILE A 25 35.63 14.40 2.05
N SER A 26 35.03 13.95 3.15
CA SER A 26 33.59 14.13 3.40
C SER A 26 33.18 15.60 3.46
N THR A 27 33.98 16.45 4.10
CA THR A 27 33.73 17.90 4.17
C THR A 27 33.83 18.56 2.79
N LEU A 28 34.81 18.19 1.97
CA LEU A 28 34.93 18.69 0.60
C LEU A 28 33.79 18.22 -0.30
N ILE A 29 33.42 16.94 -0.26
CA ILE A 29 32.30 16.42 -1.05
C ILE A 29 31.00 17.12 -0.65
N SER A 30 30.79 17.39 0.64
CA SER A 30 29.60 18.11 1.13
C SER A 30 29.51 19.56 0.64
N SER A 31 30.63 20.14 0.20
CA SER A 31 30.70 21.50 -0.36
C SER A 31 30.50 21.54 -1.89
N LEU A 32 30.44 20.38 -2.55
CA LEU A 32 30.31 20.26 -3.99
C LEU A 32 28.88 19.90 -4.39
N ASP A 33 28.42 20.46 -5.51
CA ASP A 33 27.17 20.07 -6.14
C ASP A 33 27.29 18.72 -6.86
N ARG A 34 26.15 18.02 -7.03
CA ARG A 34 26.09 16.69 -7.66
C ARG A 34 26.71 16.65 -9.07
N SER A 35 26.52 17.70 -9.86
CA SER A 35 27.11 17.81 -11.21
C SER A 35 28.64 17.92 -11.16
N ALA A 36 29.18 18.69 -10.21
CA ALA A 36 30.61 18.83 -10.02
C ALA A 36 31.26 17.53 -9.57
N ILE A 37 30.57 16.72 -8.75
CA ILE A 37 31.06 15.39 -8.36
C ILE A 37 31.07 14.44 -9.56
N ALA A 38 30.00 14.44 -10.38
CA ALA A 38 29.88 13.61 -11.58
C ALA A 38 30.98 13.86 -12.62
N GLU A 39 31.45 15.10 -12.77
CA GLU A 39 32.55 15.46 -13.69
C GLU A 39 33.92 14.89 -13.25
N VAL A 40 34.11 14.70 -11.94
CA VAL A 40 35.42 14.33 -11.37
C VAL A 40 35.53 12.82 -11.14
N LEU A 41 34.40 12.15 -10.85
CA LEU A 41 34.30 10.71 -10.62
C LEU A 41 35.08 9.82 -11.62
N PRO A 42 34.99 10.03 -12.94
CA PRO A 42 35.70 9.20 -13.91
C PRO A 42 37.23 9.26 -13.80
N ASN A 43 37.76 10.31 -13.17
CA ASN A 43 39.20 10.55 -13.02
C ASN A 43 39.73 10.13 -11.63
N ILE A 44 38.89 9.52 -10.79
CA ILE A 44 39.20 9.14 -9.42
C ILE A 44 39.20 7.61 -9.29
N SER A 45 40.17 7.08 -8.54
CA SER A 45 40.17 5.66 -8.15
C SER A 45 39.36 5.44 -6.88
N LEU A 46 38.19 4.83 -7.01
CA LEU A 46 37.33 4.46 -5.86
C LEU A 46 37.92 3.30 -5.04
N ASN A 47 38.81 2.49 -5.63
CA ASN A 47 39.45 1.33 -4.99
C ASN A 47 40.13 1.71 -3.67
N VAL A 48 40.71 2.90 -3.61
CA VAL A 48 41.40 3.40 -2.41
C VAL A 48 40.43 3.59 -1.24
N ILE A 49 39.19 3.96 -1.51
CA ILE A 49 38.14 4.09 -0.49
C ILE A 49 37.60 2.70 -0.12
N PHE A 50 37.44 1.79 -1.09
CA PHE A 50 37.05 0.41 -0.82
C PHE A 50 38.08 -0.33 0.06
N GLU A 51 39.38 -0.11 -0.14
CA GLU A 51 40.45 -0.63 0.72
C GLU A 51 40.34 -0.13 2.18
N CYS A 52 39.73 1.03 2.41
CA CYS A 52 39.50 1.55 3.75
C CYS A 52 38.32 0.87 4.47
N LEU A 53 37.56 0.01 3.79
CA LEU A 53 36.52 -0.82 4.40
C LEU A 53 37.10 -2.06 5.10
N ASP A 54 38.35 -2.45 4.81
CA ASP A 54 39.04 -3.55 5.51
C ASP A 54 39.57 -3.07 6.87
N THR A 55 38.64 -2.86 7.81
CA THR A 55 38.92 -2.42 9.18
C THR A 55 37.84 -2.93 10.14
N GLN A 56 38.20 -3.04 11.42
CA GLN A 56 37.26 -3.34 12.50
C GLN A 56 36.79 -2.07 13.24
N GLU A 57 37.25 -0.89 12.83
CA GLU A 57 36.91 0.37 13.48
C GLU A 57 35.62 0.97 12.92
N ASP A 58 34.55 0.94 13.74
CA ASP A 58 33.20 1.40 13.35
C ASP A 58 33.18 2.85 12.83
N VAL A 59 33.97 3.75 13.44
CA VAL A 59 34.02 5.16 13.05
C VAL A 59 34.61 5.32 11.65
N GLN A 60 35.64 4.53 11.32
CA GLN A 60 36.22 4.53 9.98
C GLN A 60 35.22 3.96 8.97
N LEU A 61 34.52 2.87 9.30
CA LEU A 61 33.50 2.28 8.43
C LEU A 61 32.35 3.25 8.15
N GLU A 62 31.81 3.90 9.18
CA GLU A 62 30.74 4.88 9.04
C GLU A 62 31.17 6.05 8.15
N THR A 63 32.37 6.58 8.38
CA THR A 63 32.90 7.68 7.57
C THR A 63 33.14 7.25 6.11
N CYS A 64 33.68 6.05 5.88
CA CYS A 64 33.85 5.48 4.54
C CYS A 64 32.52 5.34 3.81
N VAL A 65 31.51 4.74 4.45
CA VAL A 65 30.18 4.56 3.87
C VAL A 65 29.54 5.91 3.54
N GLY A 66 29.66 6.91 4.42
CA GLY A 66 29.14 8.25 4.16
C GLY A 66 29.83 8.97 2.99
N VAL A 67 31.13 8.75 2.80
CA VAL A 67 31.88 9.25 1.63
C VAL A 67 31.42 8.54 0.36
N LEU A 68 31.36 7.20 0.37
CA LEU A 68 30.93 6.40 -0.78
C LEU A 68 29.49 6.73 -1.18
N ASP A 69 28.56 6.89 -0.23
CA ASP A 69 27.15 7.19 -0.53
C ASP A 69 27.02 8.47 -1.37
N LYS A 70 27.74 9.54 -1.01
CA LYS A 70 27.71 10.81 -1.76
C LYS A 70 28.36 10.70 -3.13
N LEU A 71 29.48 9.98 -3.23
CA LEU A 71 30.18 9.79 -4.50
C LEU A 71 29.31 8.94 -5.45
N LEU A 72 28.87 7.77 -5.00
CA LEU A 72 28.11 6.83 -5.81
C LEU A 72 26.72 7.36 -6.20
N ASP A 73 26.11 8.21 -5.37
CA ASP A 73 24.85 8.89 -5.74
C ASP A 73 24.99 9.76 -7.00
N SER A 74 26.19 10.25 -7.30
CA SER A 74 26.47 11.07 -8.48
C SER A 74 26.85 10.27 -9.74
N MET A 75 27.06 8.95 -9.62
CA MET A 75 27.44 8.04 -10.71
C MET A 75 26.25 7.20 -11.20
N SER A 76 26.22 6.73 -12.45
CA SER A 76 25.23 5.73 -12.91
C SER A 76 25.44 4.39 -12.19
N GLY A 77 24.34 3.73 -11.80
CA GLY A 77 24.38 2.42 -11.17
C GLY A 77 25.01 1.36 -12.08
N LEU A 78 24.65 1.36 -13.37
CA LEU A 78 25.25 0.43 -14.34
C LEU A 78 26.75 0.67 -14.53
N THR A 79 27.16 1.93 -14.62
CA THR A 79 28.59 2.27 -14.75
C THR A 79 29.39 1.77 -13.54
N LEU A 80 28.81 1.85 -12.34
CA LEU A 80 29.43 1.30 -11.14
C LEU A 80 29.56 -0.22 -11.21
N LEU A 81 28.52 -0.94 -11.63
CA LEU A 81 28.58 -2.39 -11.76
C LEU A 81 29.59 -2.82 -12.82
N ASP A 82 29.61 -2.16 -13.98
CA ASP A 82 30.58 -2.45 -15.05
C ASP A 82 32.06 -2.30 -14.59
N GLN A 83 32.32 -1.38 -13.65
CA GLN A 83 33.68 -1.06 -13.19
C GLN A 83 34.07 -1.74 -11.87
N HIS A 84 33.10 -1.98 -10.98
CA HIS A 84 33.31 -2.34 -9.57
C HIS A 84 32.32 -3.40 -9.05
N GLU A 85 31.86 -4.33 -9.90
CA GLU A 85 30.95 -5.43 -9.48
C GLU A 85 31.52 -6.26 -8.33
N ALA A 86 32.84 -6.51 -8.31
CA ALA A 86 33.49 -7.30 -7.28
C ALA A 86 33.41 -6.62 -5.91
N GLU A 87 33.69 -5.32 -5.84
CA GLU A 87 33.60 -4.53 -4.62
C GLU A 87 32.16 -4.41 -4.13
N VAL A 88 31.20 -4.26 -5.04
CA VAL A 88 29.77 -4.26 -4.72
C VAL A 88 29.34 -5.63 -4.15
N SER A 89 29.80 -6.73 -4.76
CA SER A 89 29.51 -8.09 -4.28
C SER A 89 30.09 -8.33 -2.88
N LEU A 90 31.33 -7.92 -2.64
CA LEU A 90 31.95 -7.98 -1.30
C LEU A 90 31.20 -7.12 -0.29
N ALA A 91 30.74 -5.92 -0.70
CA ALA A 91 29.96 -5.03 0.16
C ALA A 91 28.60 -5.62 0.55
N LEU A 92 27.97 -6.43 -0.32
CA LEU A 92 26.74 -7.17 0.02
C LEU A 92 26.99 -8.24 1.09
N GLU A 93 28.12 -8.92 1.05
CA GLU A 93 28.47 -9.98 2.01
C GLU A 93 29.07 -9.45 3.33
N HIS A 94 29.43 -8.17 3.38
CA HIS A 94 30.12 -7.57 4.52
C HIS A 94 29.27 -7.57 5.81
N PRO A 95 29.84 -7.77 7.02
CA PRO A 95 29.09 -7.77 8.29
C PRO A 95 28.40 -6.43 8.64
N TYR A 96 28.93 -5.31 8.13
CA TYR A 96 28.45 -3.96 8.46
C TYR A 96 27.16 -3.60 7.69
N LYS A 97 26.02 -3.54 8.39
CA LYS A 97 24.68 -3.26 7.82
C LYS A 97 24.63 -2.02 6.90
N PRO A 98 25.18 -0.84 7.27
CA PRO A 98 25.12 0.34 6.41
C PRO A 98 25.81 0.14 5.05
N LEU A 99 26.88 -0.65 5.00
CA LEU A 99 27.57 -0.96 3.75
C LEU A 99 26.73 -1.86 2.84
N ARG A 100 26.05 -2.89 3.40
CA ARG A 100 25.10 -3.71 2.61
C ARG A 100 23.97 -2.86 2.03
N LEU A 101 23.42 -1.94 2.83
CA LEU A 101 22.35 -1.04 2.38
C LEU A 101 22.82 -0.11 1.26
N LEU A 102 24.06 0.39 1.34
CA LEU A 102 24.66 1.19 0.28
C LEU A 102 24.83 0.36 -1.01
N ALA A 103 25.36 -0.85 -0.91
CA ALA A 103 25.50 -1.74 -2.07
C ALA A 103 24.13 -2.04 -2.71
N LEU A 104 23.12 -2.40 -1.92
CA LEU A 104 21.75 -2.61 -2.39
C LEU A 104 21.13 -1.36 -3.03
N LYS A 105 21.40 -0.16 -2.49
CA LYS A 105 20.95 1.12 -3.08
C LYS A 105 21.53 1.29 -4.50
N GLN A 106 22.81 0.96 -4.70
CA GLN A 106 23.43 1.09 -6.02
C GLN A 106 22.99 0.00 -7.00
N VAL A 107 22.79 -1.24 -6.54
CA VAL A 107 22.22 -2.31 -7.37
C VAL A 107 20.77 -1.97 -7.79
N MET A 108 19.97 -1.42 -6.87
CA MET A 108 18.60 -0.98 -7.17
C MET A 108 18.59 0.16 -8.19
N LYS A 109 19.50 1.13 -8.06
CA LYS A 109 19.70 2.20 -9.05
C LYS A 109 20.06 1.64 -10.44
N ALA A 110 20.95 0.65 -10.50
CA ALA A 110 21.29 -0.02 -11.75
C ALA A 110 20.09 -0.78 -12.36
N ALA A 111 19.25 -1.38 -11.50
CA ALA A 111 18.05 -2.10 -11.91
C ALA A 111 16.99 -1.17 -12.51
N GLU A 112 16.83 0.02 -11.92
CA GLU A 112 15.96 1.09 -12.42
C GLU A 112 16.47 1.68 -13.75
N GLU A 113 17.79 1.72 -13.96
CA GLU A 113 18.41 2.17 -15.22
C GLU A 113 18.21 1.15 -16.36
N ASN A 114 18.58 -0.12 -16.15
CA ASN A 114 18.37 -1.19 -17.13
C ASN A 114 18.44 -2.59 -16.49
N ILE A 115 17.28 -3.15 -16.15
CA ILE A 115 17.18 -4.48 -15.56
C ILE A 115 17.71 -5.61 -16.45
N HIS A 116 17.62 -5.48 -17.79
CA HIS A 116 18.14 -6.51 -18.70
C HIS A 116 19.66 -6.67 -18.57
N SER A 117 20.39 -5.57 -18.32
CA SER A 117 21.84 -5.60 -18.16
C SER A 117 22.25 -6.36 -16.89
N ILE A 118 21.49 -6.23 -15.81
CA ILE A 118 21.73 -6.99 -14.57
C ILE A 118 21.62 -8.49 -14.85
N VAL A 119 20.56 -8.90 -15.56
CA VAL A 119 20.33 -10.32 -15.86
C VAL A 119 21.37 -10.89 -16.81
N SER A 120 21.72 -10.15 -17.87
CA SER A 120 22.64 -10.65 -18.90
C SER A 120 24.10 -10.62 -18.46
N SER A 121 24.50 -9.59 -17.72
CA SER A 121 25.91 -9.25 -17.52
C SER A 121 26.38 -9.41 -16.07
N HIS A 122 25.45 -9.38 -15.09
CA HIS A 122 25.76 -9.41 -13.66
C HIS A 122 24.96 -10.49 -12.92
N SER A 123 24.84 -11.69 -13.53
CA SER A 123 24.03 -12.79 -12.99
C SER A 123 24.48 -13.28 -11.61
N GLY A 124 25.76 -13.09 -11.26
CA GLY A 124 26.30 -13.38 -9.92
C GLY A 124 25.61 -12.57 -8.81
N LEU A 125 25.20 -11.34 -9.09
CA LEU A 125 24.46 -10.50 -8.16
C LEU A 125 23.08 -11.09 -7.83
N ILE A 126 22.43 -11.79 -8.75
CA ILE A 126 21.12 -12.41 -8.51
C ILE A 126 21.24 -13.45 -7.39
N LEU A 127 22.32 -14.23 -7.37
CA LEU A 127 22.57 -15.20 -6.30
C LEU A 127 22.86 -14.50 -4.97
N ALA A 128 23.72 -13.49 -4.96
CA ALA A 128 24.02 -12.71 -3.76
C ALA A 128 22.77 -12.05 -3.17
N LEU A 129 21.94 -11.43 -4.01
CA LEU A 129 20.65 -10.86 -3.63
C LEU A 129 19.69 -11.92 -3.06
N SER A 130 19.66 -13.12 -3.66
CA SER A 130 18.83 -14.23 -3.15
C SER A 130 19.24 -14.62 -1.73
N GLN A 131 20.55 -14.65 -1.44
CA GLN A 131 21.06 -14.91 -0.10
C GLN A 131 20.78 -13.75 0.86
N MET A 132 20.88 -12.50 0.38
CA MET A 132 20.58 -11.30 1.16
C MET A 132 19.12 -11.23 1.62
N ASN A 133 18.20 -11.90 0.94
CA ASN A 133 16.82 -12.02 1.40
C ASN A 133 16.70 -12.74 2.77
N PHE A 134 17.69 -13.54 3.15
CA PHE A 134 17.67 -14.37 4.35
C PHE A 134 18.53 -13.87 5.51
N VAL A 135 19.16 -12.70 5.37
CA VAL A 135 19.93 -12.07 6.46
C VAL A 135 19.00 -11.57 7.58
N PRO A 136 19.43 -11.54 8.85
CA PRO A 136 18.56 -11.17 9.96
C PRO A 136 18.01 -9.74 9.85
N GLU A 137 18.74 -8.82 9.24
CA GLU A 137 18.37 -7.41 9.11
C GLU A 137 17.22 -7.21 8.11
N LEU A 138 16.03 -6.89 8.64
CA LEU A 138 14.80 -6.74 7.84
C LEU A 138 14.92 -5.73 6.70
N ASP A 139 15.58 -4.59 6.94
CA ASP A 139 15.73 -3.54 5.92
C ASP A 139 16.58 -3.99 4.73
N VAL A 140 17.62 -4.81 5.00
CA VAL A 140 18.51 -5.38 3.98
C VAL A 140 17.75 -6.42 3.16
N ALA A 141 17.07 -7.35 3.85
CA ALA A 141 16.25 -8.37 3.20
C ALA A 141 15.15 -7.77 2.32
N LYS A 142 14.42 -6.76 2.80
CA LYS A 142 13.36 -6.07 2.03
C LYS A 142 13.90 -5.39 0.77
N LYS A 143 15.05 -4.71 0.86
CA LYS A 143 15.69 -4.09 -0.32
C LYS A 143 16.18 -5.13 -1.32
N ALA A 144 16.77 -6.22 -0.85
CA ALA A 144 17.17 -7.33 -1.72
C ALA A 144 15.96 -7.95 -2.44
N ALA A 145 14.86 -8.20 -1.71
CA ALA A 145 13.61 -8.69 -2.28
C ALA A 145 13.04 -7.75 -3.35
N GLN A 146 13.06 -6.43 -3.14
CA GLN A 146 12.61 -5.45 -4.14
C GLN A 146 13.38 -5.58 -5.46
N VAL A 147 14.71 -5.68 -5.40
CA VAL A 147 15.54 -5.88 -6.60
C VAL A 147 15.21 -7.22 -7.26
N LEU A 148 15.06 -8.30 -6.49
CA LEU A 148 14.67 -9.62 -7.01
C LEU A 148 13.29 -9.58 -7.70
N LEU A 149 12.32 -8.86 -7.15
CA LEU A 149 11.00 -8.68 -7.77
C LEU A 149 11.08 -7.90 -9.09
N MET A 150 11.92 -6.85 -9.15
CA MET A 150 12.20 -6.15 -10.40
C MET A 150 12.84 -7.06 -11.43
N THR A 151 13.85 -7.85 -11.03
CA THR A 151 14.50 -8.85 -11.90
C THR A 151 13.49 -9.86 -12.42
N GLY A 152 12.63 -10.39 -11.56
CA GLY A 152 11.62 -11.37 -11.94
C GLY A 152 10.45 -10.82 -12.75
N SER A 153 10.36 -9.49 -12.93
CA SER A 153 9.32 -8.87 -13.76
C SER A 153 9.57 -9.02 -15.27
N ILE A 154 10.78 -9.41 -15.68
CA ILE A 154 11.14 -9.71 -17.06
C ILE A 154 11.35 -11.23 -17.26
N PRO A 155 11.06 -11.78 -18.46
CA PRO A 155 11.15 -13.23 -18.71
C PRO A 155 12.52 -13.83 -18.42
N GLU A 156 13.60 -13.19 -18.85
CA GLU A 156 14.97 -13.69 -18.67
C GLU A 156 15.37 -13.69 -17.19
N GLY A 157 14.91 -12.68 -16.44
CA GLY A 157 15.18 -12.57 -15.01
C GLY A 157 14.35 -13.56 -14.20
N LEU A 158 13.10 -13.82 -14.60
CA LEU A 158 12.27 -14.88 -14.03
C LEU A 158 12.93 -16.25 -14.21
N GLU A 159 13.45 -16.55 -15.41
CA GLU A 159 14.21 -17.77 -15.67
C GLU A 159 15.48 -17.84 -14.80
N ALA A 160 16.25 -16.75 -14.71
CA ALA A 160 17.45 -16.70 -13.87
C ALA A 160 17.15 -16.98 -12.38
N LEU A 161 16.03 -16.44 -11.86
CA LEU A 161 15.60 -16.64 -10.48
C LEU A 161 15.10 -18.05 -10.21
N LEU A 162 14.40 -18.67 -11.16
CA LEU A 162 13.68 -19.92 -10.94
C LEU A 162 14.37 -21.16 -11.51
N LEU A 163 15.32 -21.04 -12.45
CA LEU A 163 15.96 -22.19 -13.13
C LEU A 163 17.42 -22.41 -12.72
N GLY A 164 18.06 -21.48 -12.01
CA GLY A 164 19.47 -21.56 -11.60
C GLY A 164 19.72 -21.72 -10.09
N ASN A 165 20.98 -21.57 -9.69
CA ASN A 165 21.46 -21.67 -8.30
C ASN A 165 20.73 -20.72 -7.33
N SER A 166 20.16 -19.62 -7.82
CA SER A 166 19.34 -18.71 -7.03
C SER A 166 18.11 -19.41 -6.46
N PHE A 167 17.47 -20.28 -7.24
CA PHE A 167 16.33 -21.05 -6.74
C PHE A 167 16.74 -22.08 -5.68
N ASP A 168 17.95 -22.66 -5.77
CA ASP A 168 18.43 -23.62 -4.76
C ASP A 168 18.53 -22.95 -3.38
N SER A 169 18.97 -21.68 -3.33
CA SER A 169 18.98 -20.90 -2.09
C SER A 169 17.57 -20.66 -1.55
N LEU A 170 16.61 -20.29 -2.41
CA LEU A 170 15.20 -20.12 -2.02
C LEU A 170 14.59 -21.44 -1.56
N GLN A 171 14.89 -22.55 -2.25
CA GLN A 171 14.38 -23.87 -1.92
C GLN A 171 14.96 -24.40 -0.61
N ALA A 172 16.25 -24.15 -0.34
CA ALA A 172 16.85 -24.44 0.95
C ALA A 172 16.17 -23.67 2.09
N ALA A 173 15.86 -22.38 1.88
CA ALA A 173 15.13 -21.56 2.84
C ALA A 173 13.68 -22.02 3.06
N LEU A 174 12.97 -22.39 1.99
CA LEU A 174 11.60 -22.97 2.06
C LEU A 174 11.55 -24.27 2.86
N ASN A 175 12.59 -25.09 2.77
CA ASN A 175 12.70 -26.35 3.49
C ASN A 175 13.37 -26.23 4.87
N SER A 176 13.76 -25.02 5.26
CA SER A 176 14.39 -24.78 6.56
C SER A 176 13.37 -24.86 7.70
N ASN A 177 13.86 -25.16 8.90
CA ASN A 177 13.07 -25.09 10.13
C ASN A 177 12.89 -23.64 10.64
N ASP A 178 13.54 -22.67 10.00
CA ASP A 178 13.39 -21.25 10.34
C ASP A 178 12.15 -20.69 9.65
N SER A 179 11.10 -20.45 10.43
CA SER A 179 9.84 -19.89 9.92
C SER A 179 10.03 -18.53 9.25
N THR A 180 11.02 -17.73 9.68
CA THR A 180 11.31 -16.42 9.09
C THR A 180 11.85 -16.59 7.67
N MET A 181 12.84 -17.45 7.48
CA MET A 181 13.42 -17.72 6.15
C MET A 181 12.38 -18.33 5.20
N LYS A 182 11.59 -19.27 5.73
CA LYS A 182 10.50 -19.90 4.98
C LYS A 182 9.47 -18.88 4.49
N PHE A 183 8.91 -18.05 5.39
CA PHE A 183 7.88 -17.09 5.02
C PHE A 183 8.39 -15.93 4.17
N ARG A 184 9.67 -15.53 4.30
CA ARG A 184 10.28 -14.58 3.36
C ARG A 184 10.42 -15.15 1.94
N SER A 185 10.66 -16.45 1.83
CA SER A 185 10.68 -17.14 0.54
C SER A 185 9.29 -17.17 -0.08
N TYR A 186 8.26 -17.52 0.71
CA TYR A 186 6.88 -17.47 0.23
C TYR A 186 6.46 -16.07 -0.16
N GLU A 187 6.79 -15.04 0.63
CA GLU A 187 6.45 -13.65 0.32
C GLU A 187 7.02 -13.22 -1.03
N LEU A 188 8.32 -13.43 -1.26
CA LEU A 188 8.97 -13.11 -2.53
C LEU A 188 8.31 -13.83 -3.71
N LEU A 189 8.06 -15.14 -3.59
CA LEU A 189 7.54 -15.97 -4.67
C LEU A 189 6.04 -15.72 -4.95
N VAL A 190 5.26 -15.37 -3.93
CA VAL A 190 3.87 -14.93 -4.08
C VAL A 190 3.80 -13.57 -4.75
N ASP A 191 4.64 -12.62 -4.36
CA ASP A 191 4.70 -11.32 -5.03
C ASP A 191 5.15 -11.47 -6.49
N LEU A 192 6.14 -12.32 -6.76
CA LEU A 192 6.56 -12.65 -8.11
C LEU A 192 5.39 -13.20 -8.95
N SER A 193 4.61 -14.12 -8.36
CA SER A 193 3.42 -14.70 -9.00
C SER A 193 2.34 -13.66 -9.32
N ARG A 194 2.32 -12.50 -8.65
CA ARG A 194 1.33 -11.44 -8.92
C ARG A 194 1.65 -10.61 -10.16
N TYR A 195 2.90 -10.61 -10.63
CA TYR A 195 3.32 -9.80 -11.77
C TYR A 195 2.73 -10.28 -13.09
N SER A 196 2.73 -11.60 -13.34
CA SER A 196 2.22 -12.15 -14.59
C SER A 196 1.72 -13.59 -14.43
N GLU A 197 0.95 -14.05 -15.42
CA GLU A 197 0.45 -15.44 -15.46
C GLU A 197 1.61 -16.42 -15.69
N GLU A 198 2.62 -16.02 -16.46
CA GLU A 198 3.85 -16.78 -16.67
C GLU A 198 4.64 -16.98 -15.37
N ALA A 199 4.80 -15.91 -14.57
CA ALA A 199 5.46 -15.98 -13.28
C ALA A 199 4.72 -16.90 -12.30
N LEU A 200 3.40 -16.78 -12.23
CA LEU A 200 2.56 -17.66 -11.43
C LEU A 200 2.71 -19.13 -11.84
N SER A 201 2.68 -19.41 -13.15
CA SER A 201 2.85 -20.76 -13.68
C SER A 201 4.23 -21.33 -13.36
N ALA A 202 5.28 -20.53 -13.50
CA ALA A 202 6.65 -20.93 -13.19
C ALA A 202 6.82 -21.24 -11.69
N VAL A 203 6.35 -20.37 -10.79
CA VAL A 203 6.39 -20.61 -9.34
C VAL A 203 5.52 -21.81 -8.94
N SER A 204 4.34 -21.96 -9.53
CA SER A 204 3.46 -23.10 -9.27
C SER A 204 4.07 -24.43 -9.73
N SER A 205 4.78 -24.44 -10.86
CA SER A 205 5.46 -25.65 -11.39
C SER A 205 6.54 -26.17 -10.45
N ARG A 206 7.10 -25.29 -9.60
CA ARG A 206 8.06 -25.62 -8.54
C ARG A 206 7.41 -26.19 -7.28
N GLY A 207 6.08 -26.27 -7.22
CA GLY A 207 5.34 -26.80 -6.07
C GLY A 207 5.24 -25.84 -4.87
N VAL A 208 5.79 -24.62 -4.97
CA VAL A 208 5.87 -23.66 -3.87
C VAL A 208 4.47 -23.24 -3.40
N LEU A 209 3.57 -22.93 -4.33
CA LEU A 209 2.21 -22.52 -3.97
C LEU A 209 1.44 -23.67 -3.29
N HIS A 210 1.69 -24.92 -3.70
CA HIS A 210 1.09 -26.07 -3.02
C HIS A 210 1.68 -26.28 -1.61
N GLN A 211 2.98 -26.05 -1.43
CA GLN A 211 3.62 -26.08 -0.12
C GLN A 211 3.01 -25.01 0.81
N LEU A 212 2.78 -23.80 0.32
CA LEU A 212 2.09 -22.73 1.07
C LEU A 212 0.67 -23.14 1.49
N LEU A 213 -0.09 -23.79 0.61
CA LEU A 213 -1.43 -24.29 0.93
C LEU A 213 -1.39 -25.39 2.01
N ASN A 214 -0.33 -26.21 2.03
CA ASN A 214 -0.14 -27.23 3.05
C ASN A 214 0.21 -26.64 4.42
N GLU A 215 0.94 -25.51 4.46
CA GLU A 215 1.21 -24.79 5.72
C GLU A 215 -0.09 -24.29 6.38
N LEU A 216 -1.13 -23.95 5.59
CA LEU A 216 -2.46 -23.60 6.12
C LEU A 216 -3.14 -24.79 6.84
N GLN A 217 -2.84 -26.03 6.43
CA GLN A 217 -3.40 -27.23 7.07
C GLN A 217 -2.63 -27.65 8.34
N GLY A 218 -1.50 -27.00 8.66
CA GLY A 218 -0.68 -27.31 9.83
C GLY A 218 -1.36 -26.98 11.16
N ASP A 219 -0.62 -27.05 12.27
CA ASP A 219 -1.14 -26.70 13.60
C ASP A 219 -0.75 -25.28 14.04
N ASP A 220 0.30 -24.71 13.45
CA ASP A 220 0.79 -23.38 13.81
C ASP A 220 -0.14 -22.27 13.30
N VAL A 221 -0.78 -21.57 14.24
CA VAL A 221 -1.72 -20.48 13.95
C VAL A 221 -1.03 -19.27 13.35
N LEU A 222 0.23 -18.97 13.70
CA LEU A 222 0.98 -17.88 13.09
C LEU A 222 1.32 -18.22 11.63
N ALA A 223 1.73 -19.46 11.36
CA ALA A 223 1.94 -19.93 9.99
C ALA A 223 0.65 -19.82 9.17
N LYS A 224 -0.51 -20.24 9.73
CA LYS A 224 -1.82 -20.09 9.08
C LYS A 224 -2.16 -18.64 8.75
N LEU A 225 -1.97 -17.73 9.69
CA LEU A 225 -2.23 -16.31 9.48
C LEU A 225 -1.35 -15.72 8.37
N ASN A 226 -0.05 -16.04 8.38
CA ASN A 226 0.85 -15.63 7.31
C ASN A 226 0.42 -16.22 5.94
N CYS A 227 -0.03 -17.48 5.90
CA CYS A 227 -0.56 -18.09 4.68
C CYS A 227 -1.80 -17.35 4.17
N LEU A 228 -2.75 -17.03 5.05
CA LEU A 228 -3.97 -16.27 4.71
C LEU A 228 -3.62 -14.88 4.16
N GLU A 229 -2.66 -14.18 4.77
CA GLU A 229 -2.20 -12.89 4.28
C GLU A 229 -1.59 -12.99 2.87
N LEU A 230 -0.68 -13.95 2.66
CA LEU A 230 -0.03 -14.15 1.37
C LEU A 230 -1.02 -14.56 0.27
N MET A 231 -1.98 -15.45 0.59
CA MET A 231 -3.02 -15.82 -0.36
C MET A 231 -3.98 -14.66 -0.65
N SER A 232 -4.31 -13.83 0.35
CA SER A 232 -5.07 -12.58 0.12
C SER A 232 -4.34 -11.64 -0.84
N ARG A 233 -3.01 -11.50 -0.71
CA ARG A 233 -2.19 -10.73 -1.66
C ARG A 233 -2.27 -11.34 -3.06
N LEU A 234 -2.17 -12.66 -3.20
CA LEU A 234 -2.30 -13.35 -4.48
C LEU A 234 -3.69 -13.13 -5.12
N ALA A 235 -4.75 -13.12 -4.31
CA ALA A 235 -6.12 -12.86 -4.75
C ALA A 235 -6.37 -11.42 -5.26
N THR A 236 -5.39 -10.51 -5.15
CA THR A 236 -5.50 -9.14 -5.69
C THR A 236 -5.33 -9.07 -7.21
N CYS A 237 -4.76 -10.09 -7.86
CA CYS A 237 -4.64 -10.17 -9.31
C CYS A 237 -5.55 -11.27 -9.90
N GLN A 238 -5.97 -11.10 -11.16
CA GLN A 238 -6.98 -11.96 -11.79
C GLN A 238 -6.51 -13.42 -11.97
N HIS A 239 -5.25 -13.63 -12.36
CA HIS A 239 -4.68 -14.97 -12.52
C HIS A 239 -4.42 -15.65 -11.18
N GLY A 240 -4.01 -14.89 -10.15
CA GLY A 240 -3.88 -15.37 -8.78
C GLY A 240 -5.22 -15.81 -8.17
N LEU A 241 -6.27 -15.03 -8.39
CA LEU A 241 -7.64 -15.40 -8.01
C LEU A 241 -8.06 -16.72 -8.67
N ARG A 242 -7.89 -16.87 -9.98
CA ARG A 242 -8.22 -18.12 -10.70
C ARG A 242 -7.45 -19.31 -10.13
N PHE A 243 -6.15 -19.14 -9.86
CA PHE A 243 -5.34 -20.19 -9.26
C PHE A 243 -5.91 -20.68 -7.91
N LEU A 244 -6.27 -19.75 -7.03
CA LEU A 244 -6.85 -20.07 -5.72
C LEU A 244 -8.20 -20.78 -5.84
N GLU A 245 -9.01 -20.42 -6.84
CA GLU A 245 -10.28 -21.12 -7.09
C GLU A 245 -10.09 -22.58 -7.52
N TYR A 246 -9.08 -22.85 -8.35
CA TYR A 246 -8.79 -24.21 -8.80
C TYR A 246 -8.02 -25.05 -7.77
N SER A 247 -7.40 -24.42 -6.76
CA SER A 247 -6.62 -25.12 -5.75
C SER A 247 -7.47 -25.78 -4.66
N GLY A 248 -8.79 -25.52 -4.60
CA GLY A 248 -9.71 -26.05 -3.59
C GLY A 248 -9.53 -25.41 -2.20
N ILE A 249 -8.86 -24.26 -2.14
CA ILE A 249 -8.56 -23.58 -0.88
C ILE A 249 -9.81 -22.98 -0.23
N ILE A 250 -10.80 -22.58 -1.03
CA ILE A 250 -12.03 -21.97 -0.54
C ILE A 250 -12.77 -22.97 0.35
N GLU A 251 -12.94 -24.20 -0.11
CA GLU A 251 -13.58 -25.27 0.66
C GLU A 251 -12.81 -25.56 1.95
N SER A 252 -11.48 -25.59 1.89
CA SER A 252 -10.65 -25.81 3.06
C SER A 252 -10.80 -24.69 4.11
N VAL A 253 -10.70 -23.43 3.68
CA VAL A 253 -10.86 -22.26 4.58
C VAL A 253 -12.27 -22.21 5.15
N GLN A 254 -13.30 -22.53 4.37
CA GLN A 254 -14.67 -22.61 4.88
C GLN A 254 -14.86 -23.72 5.92
N GLN A 255 -14.21 -24.88 5.75
CA GLN A 255 -14.22 -25.92 6.79
C GLN A 255 -13.56 -25.43 8.09
N MET A 256 -12.52 -24.61 7.99
CA MET A 256 -11.87 -24.01 9.17
C MET A 256 -12.79 -23.05 9.93
N LEU A 257 -13.72 -22.35 9.25
CA LEU A 257 -14.71 -21.50 9.94
C LEU A 257 -15.61 -22.29 10.92
N HIS A 258 -15.80 -23.58 10.69
CA HIS A 258 -16.62 -24.45 11.55
C HIS A 258 -15.83 -25.09 12.69
N GLN A 259 -14.50 -24.95 12.70
CA GLN A 259 -13.68 -25.50 13.76
C GLN A 259 -13.84 -24.69 15.04
N SER A 260 -13.94 -25.38 16.17
CA SER A 260 -13.97 -24.79 17.50
C SER A 260 -12.62 -24.96 18.17
N GLY A 261 -12.04 -23.87 18.70
CA GLY A 261 -10.77 -23.93 19.41
C GLY A 261 -10.41 -22.60 20.06
N VAL A 262 -9.57 -22.64 21.11
CA VAL A 262 -9.15 -21.44 21.87
C VAL A 262 -8.48 -20.40 20.95
N LEU A 263 -7.74 -20.87 19.94
CA LEU A 263 -7.02 -20.00 19.01
C LEU A 263 -7.86 -19.58 17.79
N MET A 264 -9.10 -20.06 17.66
CA MET A 264 -9.98 -19.63 16.56
C MET A 264 -10.31 -18.14 16.64
N GLY A 265 -10.32 -17.53 17.83
CA GLY A 265 -10.45 -16.08 17.96
C GLY A 265 -9.35 -15.29 17.27
N LEU A 266 -8.13 -15.86 17.20
CA LEU A 266 -7.00 -15.22 16.50
C LEU A 266 -7.05 -15.46 14.99
N LEU A 267 -7.52 -16.62 14.57
CA LEU A 267 -7.54 -17.02 13.15
C LEU A 267 -8.75 -16.43 12.40
N LEU A 268 -9.89 -16.28 13.08
CA LEU A 268 -11.16 -15.89 12.48
C LEU A 268 -11.10 -14.54 11.72
N PRO A 269 -10.47 -13.47 12.23
CA PRO A 269 -10.29 -12.24 11.46
C PRO A 269 -9.57 -12.45 10.12
N GLY A 270 -8.52 -13.29 10.11
CA GLY A 270 -7.78 -13.64 8.90
C GLY A 270 -8.63 -14.42 7.90
N LEU A 271 -9.41 -15.41 8.38
CA LEU A 271 -10.32 -16.19 7.55
C LEU A 271 -11.41 -15.31 6.91
N ILE A 272 -12.00 -14.41 7.71
CA ILE A 272 -13.02 -13.48 7.24
C ILE A 272 -12.45 -12.54 6.18
N THR A 273 -11.26 -11.98 6.42
CA THR A 273 -10.60 -11.06 5.48
C THR A 273 -10.30 -11.75 4.14
N PHE A 274 -9.72 -12.96 4.18
CA PHE A 274 -9.42 -13.72 2.97
C PHE A 274 -10.68 -14.09 2.18
N LEU A 275 -11.67 -14.70 2.84
CA LEU A 275 -12.92 -15.08 2.18
C LEU A 275 -13.74 -13.86 1.71
N GLY A 276 -13.65 -12.74 2.43
CA GLY A 276 -14.23 -11.46 2.01
C GLY A 276 -13.67 -10.96 0.69
N GLN A 277 -12.34 -11.01 0.53
CA GLN A 277 -11.68 -10.65 -0.72
C GLN A 277 -12.09 -11.59 -1.87
N MET A 278 -12.15 -12.91 -1.60
CA MET A 278 -12.60 -13.89 -2.60
C MET A 278 -14.06 -13.65 -3.00
N ALA A 279 -14.94 -13.44 -2.02
CA ALA A 279 -16.37 -13.21 -2.23
C ALA A 279 -16.65 -11.89 -2.95
N ALA A 280 -15.84 -10.85 -2.76
CA ALA A 280 -15.99 -9.58 -3.46
C ALA A 280 -15.71 -9.69 -4.97
N ASN A 281 -14.89 -10.66 -5.39
CA ASN A 281 -14.63 -10.95 -6.81
C ASN A 281 -15.72 -11.80 -7.46
N LYS A 282 -16.44 -12.63 -6.69
CA LYS A 282 -17.60 -13.41 -7.13
C LYS A 282 -18.81 -13.27 -6.19
N PRO A 283 -19.42 -12.08 -6.10
CA PRO A 283 -20.49 -11.85 -5.13
C PRO A 283 -21.74 -12.70 -5.40
N GLU A 284 -21.95 -13.18 -6.62
CA GLU A 284 -23.02 -14.10 -6.98
C GLU A 284 -22.98 -15.41 -6.17
N CYS A 285 -21.79 -15.84 -5.72
CA CYS A 285 -21.61 -17.05 -4.94
C CYS A 285 -21.92 -16.86 -3.44
N LEU A 286 -22.19 -15.63 -2.97
CA LEU A 286 -22.53 -15.35 -1.56
C LEU A 286 -23.72 -16.16 -1.05
N ASN A 287 -24.73 -16.34 -1.91
CA ASN A 287 -25.97 -17.03 -1.56
C ASN A 287 -25.90 -18.55 -1.80
N THR A 288 -24.77 -19.06 -2.29
CA THR A 288 -24.56 -20.49 -2.58
C THR A 288 -23.36 -21.00 -1.78
N ASN A 289 -22.17 -20.91 -2.37
CA ASN A 289 -20.96 -21.53 -1.83
C ASN A 289 -20.42 -20.76 -0.61
N TYR A 290 -20.66 -19.46 -0.49
CA TYR A 290 -20.15 -18.64 0.62
C TYR A 290 -21.19 -18.39 1.73
N GLN A 291 -22.31 -19.12 1.75
CA GLN A 291 -23.36 -18.92 2.75
C GLN A 291 -22.88 -19.12 4.20
N PRO A 292 -22.05 -20.13 4.54
CA PRO A 292 -21.52 -20.26 5.90
C PRO A 292 -20.65 -19.06 6.31
N PHE A 293 -19.81 -18.59 5.38
CA PHE A 293 -18.96 -17.43 5.57
C PHE A 293 -19.76 -16.16 5.88
N ILE A 294 -20.77 -15.84 5.05
CA ILE A 294 -21.53 -14.61 5.25
C ILE A 294 -22.35 -14.65 6.55
N ASN A 295 -22.79 -15.84 6.98
CA ASN A 295 -23.42 -16.03 8.29
C ASN A 295 -22.45 -15.66 9.43
N THR A 296 -21.19 -16.09 9.32
CA THR A 296 -20.14 -15.76 10.29
C THR A 296 -19.83 -14.27 10.31
N VAL A 297 -19.81 -13.59 9.16
CA VAL A 297 -19.62 -12.13 9.07
C VAL A 297 -20.74 -11.38 9.80
N PHE A 298 -22.01 -11.74 9.55
CA PHE A 298 -23.12 -11.09 10.26
C PHE A 298 -23.11 -11.41 11.76
N GLY A 299 -22.74 -12.64 12.16
CA GLY A 299 -22.59 -12.97 13.58
C GLY A 299 -21.45 -12.18 14.26
N ALA A 300 -20.36 -11.92 13.53
CA ALA A 300 -19.24 -11.10 14.00
C ALA A 300 -19.62 -9.64 14.23
N LEU A 301 -20.56 -9.07 13.46
CA LEU A 301 -21.11 -7.74 13.71
C LEU A 301 -21.87 -7.61 15.04
N GLU A 302 -22.43 -8.72 15.52
CA GLU A 302 -23.20 -8.79 16.76
C GLU A 302 -22.33 -9.19 17.96
N SER A 303 -21.02 -9.39 17.74
CA SER A 303 -20.08 -9.81 18.80
C SER A 303 -19.62 -8.65 19.68
N ASP A 304 -19.24 -8.94 20.92
CA ASP A 304 -18.65 -7.94 21.82
C ASP A 304 -17.18 -7.63 21.48
N ASP A 305 -16.56 -8.41 20.59
CA ASP A 305 -15.18 -8.21 20.16
C ASP A 305 -15.11 -7.11 19.09
N THR A 306 -14.71 -5.92 19.52
CA THR A 306 -14.53 -4.75 18.64
C THR A 306 -13.57 -5.00 17.47
N SER A 307 -12.57 -5.86 17.62
CA SER A 307 -11.62 -6.17 16.55
C SER A 307 -12.28 -6.99 15.45
N LEU A 308 -13.02 -8.04 15.85
CA LEU A 308 -13.77 -8.90 14.96
C LEU A 308 -14.92 -8.14 14.28
N MET A 309 -15.61 -7.27 15.03
CA MET A 309 -16.64 -6.38 14.51
C MET A 309 -16.07 -5.43 13.45
N GLY A 310 -14.89 -4.84 13.68
CA GLY A 310 -14.20 -4.00 12.71
C GLY A 310 -13.92 -4.72 11.39
N VAL A 311 -13.42 -5.96 11.47
CA VAL A 311 -13.15 -6.80 10.29
C VAL A 311 -14.43 -7.18 9.55
N ALA A 312 -15.52 -7.47 10.27
CA ALA A 312 -16.81 -7.76 9.66
C ALA A 312 -17.40 -6.54 8.92
N VAL A 313 -17.27 -5.35 9.51
CA VAL A 313 -17.67 -4.08 8.89
C VAL A 313 -16.90 -3.83 7.59
N GLU A 314 -15.57 -3.95 7.63
CA GLU A 314 -14.72 -3.80 6.44
C GLU A 314 -15.10 -4.81 5.36
N THR A 315 -15.34 -6.06 5.73
CA THR A 315 -15.73 -7.14 4.81
C THR A 315 -17.04 -6.84 4.08
N ILE A 316 -18.05 -6.33 4.79
CA ILE A 316 -19.31 -5.89 4.16
C ILE A 316 -19.07 -4.74 3.19
N GLY A 317 -18.21 -3.79 3.54
CA GLY A 317 -17.83 -2.69 2.66
C GLY A 317 -17.15 -3.17 1.39
N VAL A 318 -16.18 -4.08 1.51
CA VAL A 318 -15.44 -4.67 0.38
C VAL A 318 -16.38 -5.42 -0.57
N ILE A 319 -17.24 -6.28 -0.04
CA ILE A 319 -18.25 -6.99 -0.84
C ILE A 319 -19.21 -6.01 -1.51
N GLY A 320 -19.73 -5.03 -0.76
CA GLY A 320 -20.70 -4.05 -1.23
C GLY A 320 -20.13 -2.97 -2.15
N SER A 321 -18.84 -2.99 -2.46
CA SER A 321 -18.19 -2.01 -3.33
C SER A 321 -18.59 -2.14 -4.81
N SER A 322 -19.14 -3.28 -5.24
CA SER A 322 -19.59 -3.53 -6.62
C SER A 322 -21.12 -3.60 -6.74
N ALA A 323 -21.66 -3.34 -7.92
CA ALA A 323 -23.09 -3.52 -8.20
C ALA A 323 -23.60 -4.94 -7.87
N ALA A 324 -22.88 -5.98 -8.31
CA ALA A 324 -23.22 -7.37 -8.04
C ALA A 324 -23.21 -7.69 -6.53
N GLY A 325 -22.21 -7.17 -5.80
CA GLY A 325 -22.10 -7.33 -4.36
C GLY A 325 -23.21 -6.63 -3.58
N LYS A 326 -23.63 -5.43 -4.01
CA LYS A 326 -24.77 -4.75 -3.40
C LYS A 326 -26.04 -5.60 -3.51
N THR A 327 -26.33 -6.12 -4.70
CA THR A 327 -27.48 -7.00 -4.93
C THR A 327 -27.37 -8.30 -4.12
N ALA A 328 -26.18 -8.87 -4.00
CA ALA A 328 -25.96 -10.10 -3.24
C ALA A 328 -26.14 -9.89 -1.72
N LEU A 329 -25.68 -8.76 -1.17
CA LEU A 329 -25.91 -8.37 0.22
C LEU A 329 -27.39 -8.07 0.48
N GLN A 330 -28.08 -7.39 -0.44
CA GLN A 330 -29.52 -7.10 -0.30
C GLN A 330 -30.35 -8.39 -0.16
N LYS A 331 -29.96 -9.48 -0.85
CA LYS A 331 -30.62 -10.79 -0.75
C LYS A 331 -30.51 -11.43 0.64
N GLN A 332 -29.61 -10.97 1.50
CA GLN A 332 -29.50 -11.41 2.90
C GLN A 332 -30.63 -10.85 3.80
N GLY A 333 -31.46 -9.94 3.27
CA GLY A 333 -32.69 -9.47 3.90
C GLY A 333 -32.45 -8.79 5.26
N ASN A 334 -33.16 -9.25 6.29
CA ASN A 334 -33.13 -8.64 7.62
C ASN A 334 -31.74 -8.54 8.24
N ARG A 335 -30.81 -9.44 7.87
CA ARG A 335 -29.42 -9.38 8.35
C ARG A 335 -28.68 -8.16 7.82
N MET A 336 -28.87 -7.83 6.54
CA MET A 336 -28.30 -6.62 5.96
C MET A 336 -28.94 -5.36 6.57
N SER A 337 -30.26 -5.41 6.83
CA SER A 337 -30.93 -4.33 7.56
C SER A 337 -30.37 -4.15 8.98
N SER A 338 -30.12 -5.24 9.71
CA SER A 338 -29.48 -5.21 11.02
C SER A 338 -28.07 -4.64 10.94
N ALA A 339 -27.27 -5.06 9.95
CA ALA A 339 -25.94 -4.53 9.71
C ALA A 339 -25.93 -3.02 9.45
N CYS A 340 -26.90 -2.49 8.71
CA CYS A 340 -27.03 -1.03 8.54
C CYS A 340 -27.30 -0.32 9.88
N ASN A 341 -28.14 -0.89 10.74
CA ASN A 341 -28.36 -0.31 12.07
C ASN A 341 -27.08 -0.33 12.92
N VAL A 342 -26.31 -1.44 12.87
CA VAL A 342 -25.01 -1.56 13.54
C VAL A 342 -24.03 -0.52 13.01
N LEU A 343 -23.91 -0.34 11.69
CA LEU A 343 -23.07 0.71 11.09
C LEU A 343 -23.43 2.10 11.64
N GLY A 344 -24.72 2.41 11.73
CA GLY A 344 -25.19 3.64 12.35
C GLY A 344 -24.73 3.81 13.80
N GLN A 345 -24.76 2.76 14.60
CA GLN A 345 -24.26 2.78 15.98
C GLN A 345 -22.74 2.97 16.03
N LEU A 346 -21.99 2.34 15.13
CA LEU A 346 -20.53 2.43 15.09
C LEU A 346 -20.01 3.81 14.69
N ILE A 347 -20.75 4.54 13.85
CA ILE A 347 -20.43 5.94 13.54
C ILE A 347 -20.49 6.83 14.81
N ARG A 348 -21.17 6.39 15.88
CA ARG A 348 -21.21 7.09 17.19
C ARG A 348 -20.17 6.58 18.19
N SER A 349 -19.41 5.55 17.83
CA SER A 349 -18.48 4.86 18.72
C SER A 349 -17.10 5.55 18.77
N SER A 350 -16.09 4.81 19.25
CA SER A 350 -14.68 5.20 19.25
C SER A 350 -14.20 5.61 17.85
N PRO A 351 -13.18 6.48 17.74
CA PRO A 351 -12.68 6.95 16.45
C PRO A 351 -12.27 5.83 15.49
N ASP A 352 -11.64 4.75 15.98
CA ASP A 352 -11.22 3.61 15.16
C ASP A 352 -12.42 2.91 14.48
N LEU A 353 -13.43 2.53 15.26
CA LEU A 353 -14.64 1.87 14.73
C LEU A 353 -15.47 2.82 13.88
N LYS A 354 -15.49 4.10 14.23
CA LYS A 354 -16.15 5.16 13.46
C LYS A 354 -15.53 5.29 12.08
N THR A 355 -14.21 5.35 11.96
CA THR A 355 -13.49 5.40 10.68
C THR A 355 -13.85 4.20 9.81
N ARG A 356 -13.74 2.98 10.35
CA ARG A 356 -14.10 1.75 9.63
C ARG A 356 -15.57 1.73 9.17
N ALA A 357 -16.49 2.18 10.02
CA ALA A 357 -17.92 2.25 9.67
C ALA A 357 -18.20 3.29 8.57
N LEU A 358 -17.53 4.45 8.61
CA LEU A 358 -17.64 5.48 7.58
C LEU A 358 -17.04 5.02 6.24
N GLU A 359 -15.90 4.33 6.25
CA GLU A 359 -15.29 3.75 5.05
C GLU A 359 -16.15 2.64 4.44
N CYS A 360 -16.73 1.79 5.28
CA CYS A 360 -17.72 0.80 4.86
C CYS A 360 -18.93 1.47 4.22
N LEU A 361 -19.49 2.51 4.87
CA LEU A 361 -20.62 3.26 4.33
C LEU A 361 -20.27 3.91 2.98
N ALA A 362 -19.10 4.52 2.85
CA ALA A 362 -18.64 5.08 1.58
C ALA A 362 -18.54 4.00 0.50
N SER A 363 -18.02 2.82 0.84
CA SER A 363 -17.93 1.68 -0.09
C SER A 363 -19.32 1.21 -0.54
N LEU A 364 -20.28 1.09 0.38
CA LEU A 364 -21.67 0.73 0.10
C LEU A 364 -22.41 1.77 -0.76
N LEU A 365 -22.05 3.05 -0.64
CA LEU A 365 -22.63 4.14 -1.43
C LEU A 365 -21.91 4.40 -2.75
N SER A 366 -20.74 3.80 -2.97
CA SER A 366 -19.92 4.03 -4.15
C SER A 366 -20.48 3.34 -5.40
N PHE A 367 -20.35 3.99 -6.55
CA PHE A 367 -20.66 3.44 -7.87
C PHE A 367 -19.46 3.62 -8.78
N LYS A 368 -19.15 2.60 -9.59
CA LYS A 368 -18.08 2.68 -10.61
C LYS A 368 -18.73 2.93 -11.97
N GLY A 369 -18.44 4.08 -12.58
CA GLY A 369 -18.97 4.42 -13.92
C GLY A 369 -20.51 4.47 -13.97
N GLU A 370 -21.11 3.87 -15.00
CA GLU A 370 -22.55 3.90 -15.27
C GLU A 370 -23.36 2.82 -14.52
N GLU A 371 -22.80 2.21 -13.47
CA GLU A 371 -23.43 1.12 -12.69
C GLU A 371 -24.69 1.53 -11.90
N ALA A 372 -25.06 2.82 -11.87
CA ALA A 372 -26.15 3.35 -11.05
C ALA A 372 -27.54 3.08 -11.67
N SER A 373 -28.00 1.82 -11.61
CA SER A 373 -29.37 1.46 -11.96
C SER A 373 -30.39 1.98 -10.93
N SER A 374 -31.65 2.15 -11.34
CA SER A 374 -32.72 2.58 -10.44
C SER A 374 -32.91 1.65 -9.24
N GLU A 375 -32.69 0.35 -9.43
CA GLU A 375 -32.75 -0.66 -8.37
C GLU A 375 -31.62 -0.46 -7.35
N LEU A 376 -30.38 -0.28 -7.81
CA LEU A 376 -29.23 -0.07 -6.92
C LEU A 376 -29.31 1.28 -6.18
N LEU A 377 -29.83 2.31 -6.83
CA LEU A 377 -30.14 3.59 -6.17
C LEU A 377 -31.16 3.41 -5.05
N SER A 378 -32.21 2.61 -5.28
CA SER A 378 -33.19 2.29 -4.24
C SER A 378 -32.58 1.49 -3.09
N ILE A 379 -31.69 0.53 -3.38
CA ILE A 379 -30.99 -0.28 -2.36
C ILE A 379 -30.12 0.62 -1.48
N THR A 380 -29.28 1.46 -2.08
CA THR A 380 -28.39 2.36 -1.35
C THR A 380 -29.15 3.40 -0.52
N GLN A 381 -30.26 3.93 -1.06
CA GLN A 381 -31.16 4.81 -0.30
C GLN A 381 -31.79 4.10 0.89
N GLN A 382 -32.25 2.85 0.71
CA GLN A 382 -32.82 2.04 1.78
C GLN A 382 -31.78 1.81 2.89
N TRP A 383 -30.57 1.36 2.55
CA TRP A 383 -29.51 1.14 3.53
C TRP A 383 -29.16 2.41 4.30
N PHE A 384 -29.03 3.55 3.61
CA PHE A 384 -28.77 4.83 4.25
C PHE A 384 -29.87 5.24 5.24
N SER A 385 -31.14 4.96 4.88
CA SER A 385 -32.28 5.24 5.76
C SER A 385 -32.33 4.36 7.02
N LEU A 386 -31.65 3.23 7.02
CA LEU A 386 -31.59 2.29 8.15
C LEU A 386 -30.43 2.57 9.13
N LEU A 387 -29.54 3.52 8.80
CA LEU A 387 -28.43 3.89 9.71
C LEU A 387 -28.95 4.60 10.98
N THR A 388 -30.03 5.35 10.85
CA THR A 388 -30.65 6.10 11.95
C THR A 388 -32.18 6.10 11.78
N ARG A 389 -32.94 6.88 12.56
CA ARG A 389 -34.40 6.90 12.42
C ARG A 389 -34.84 7.66 11.17
N THR A 390 -34.04 8.63 10.72
CA THR A 390 -34.35 9.44 9.52
C THR A 390 -33.08 9.78 8.73
N PRO A 391 -33.13 9.89 7.40
CA PRO A 391 -31.96 10.30 6.60
C PRO A 391 -31.34 11.63 7.05
N THR A 392 -32.15 12.57 7.55
CA THR A 392 -31.69 13.86 8.09
C THR A 392 -30.89 13.69 9.39
N GLU A 393 -31.30 12.78 10.28
CA GLU A 393 -30.51 12.43 11.46
C GLU A 393 -29.17 11.82 11.08
N THR A 394 -29.12 11.02 10.00
CA THR A 394 -27.86 10.50 9.47
C THR A 394 -26.95 11.64 8.98
N LEU A 395 -27.48 12.63 8.25
CA LEU A 395 -26.68 13.80 7.83
C LEU A 395 -26.19 14.63 9.02
N ASN A 396 -27.01 14.82 10.06
CA ASN A 396 -26.59 15.48 11.29
C ASN A 396 -25.43 14.73 11.97
N LEU A 397 -25.50 13.40 12.01
CA LEU A 397 -24.45 12.55 12.56
C LEU A 397 -23.14 12.66 11.77
N LEU A 398 -23.22 12.67 10.44
CA LEU A 398 -22.06 12.89 9.58
C LEU A 398 -21.46 14.29 9.80
N ASN A 399 -22.29 15.33 9.88
CA ASN A 399 -21.83 16.69 10.12
C ASN A 399 -21.18 16.85 11.51
N GLN A 400 -21.68 16.18 12.54
CA GLN A 400 -20.99 16.13 13.85
C GLN A 400 -19.64 15.42 13.78
N SER A 401 -19.46 14.52 12.81
CA SER A 401 -18.23 13.75 12.65
C SER A 401 -17.14 14.54 11.89
N THR A 402 -17.48 15.59 11.13
CA THR A 402 -16.50 16.48 10.48
C THR A 402 -15.76 17.37 11.49
N THR A 403 -16.33 17.58 12.68
CA THR A 403 -15.66 18.34 13.76
C THR A 403 -14.69 17.49 14.57
N ASN A 404 -14.46 16.22 14.19
CA ASN A 404 -13.55 15.34 14.89
C ASN A 404 -12.09 15.80 14.64
N PRO A 405 -11.25 15.94 15.68
CA PRO A 405 -9.86 16.36 15.50
C PRO A 405 -8.98 15.31 14.78
N GLU A 406 -9.41 14.05 14.73
CA GLU A 406 -8.67 12.98 14.07
C GLU A 406 -8.84 13.03 12.55
N LEU A 407 -7.73 13.21 11.83
CA LEU A 407 -7.71 13.40 10.38
C LEU A 407 -8.31 12.20 9.62
N THR A 408 -8.11 10.98 10.11
CA THR A 408 -8.65 9.74 9.53
C THR A 408 -10.18 9.75 9.52
N VAL A 409 -10.82 10.06 10.66
CA VAL A 409 -12.27 10.20 10.78
C VAL A 409 -12.77 11.29 9.85
N HIS A 410 -12.13 12.46 9.86
CA HIS A 410 -12.51 13.59 9.01
C HIS A 410 -12.50 13.21 7.52
N CYS A 411 -11.39 12.63 7.05
CA CYS A 411 -11.27 12.13 5.68
C CYS A 411 -12.33 11.08 5.34
N ALA A 412 -12.64 10.15 6.25
CA ALA A 412 -13.66 9.14 6.04
C ALA A 412 -15.07 9.75 5.90
N VAL A 413 -15.42 10.78 6.69
CA VAL A 413 -16.69 11.51 6.52
C VAL A 413 -16.76 12.24 5.18
N LEU A 414 -15.69 12.94 4.79
CA LEU A 414 -15.65 13.63 3.50
C LEU A 414 -15.76 12.65 2.33
N ARG A 415 -15.22 11.43 2.47
CA ARG A 415 -15.40 10.35 1.49
C ARG A 415 -16.85 9.91 1.37
N VAL A 416 -17.59 9.82 2.48
CA VAL A 416 -19.04 9.56 2.45
C VAL A 416 -19.77 10.67 1.71
N TYR A 417 -19.47 11.95 1.99
CA TYR A 417 -20.07 13.07 1.26
C TYR A 417 -19.75 13.04 -0.24
N GLN A 418 -18.53 12.65 -0.62
CA GLN A 418 -18.14 12.48 -2.01
C GLN A 418 -19.00 11.40 -2.71
N CYS A 419 -19.27 10.28 -2.03
CA CYS A 419 -20.15 9.25 -2.55
C CYS A 419 -21.61 9.72 -2.63
N LEU A 420 -22.11 10.46 -1.63
CA LEU A 420 -23.47 11.02 -1.65
C LEU A 420 -23.64 12.05 -2.76
N ALA A 421 -22.61 12.83 -3.08
CA ALA A 421 -22.64 13.88 -4.10
C ALA A 421 -23.02 13.38 -5.49
N ILE A 422 -22.75 12.11 -5.83
CA ILE A 422 -23.09 11.54 -7.14
C ILE A 422 -24.49 10.92 -7.20
N LEU A 423 -25.18 10.74 -6.06
CA LEU A 423 -26.46 10.02 -5.99
C LEU A 423 -27.64 10.99 -6.06
N PRO A 424 -28.58 10.85 -7.02
CA PRO A 424 -29.69 11.80 -7.17
C PRO A 424 -30.57 11.95 -5.93
N TRP A 425 -30.90 10.85 -5.25
CA TRP A 425 -31.70 10.87 -4.02
C TRP A 425 -30.96 11.58 -2.87
N ALA A 426 -29.63 11.45 -2.81
CA ALA A 426 -28.81 12.06 -1.77
C ALA A 426 -28.56 13.53 -2.05
N GLN A 427 -28.42 13.94 -3.31
CA GLN A 427 -28.32 15.35 -3.69
C GLN A 427 -29.50 16.18 -3.17
N VAL A 428 -30.72 15.63 -3.26
CA VAL A 428 -31.93 16.30 -2.72
C VAL A 428 -31.83 16.48 -1.20
N LEU A 429 -31.36 15.45 -0.49
CA LEU A 429 -31.13 15.49 0.95
C LEU A 429 -30.04 16.51 1.33
N LEU A 430 -28.91 16.50 0.61
CA LEU A 430 -27.79 17.40 0.82
C LEU A 430 -28.18 18.87 0.58
N ASN A 431 -28.88 19.15 -0.52
CA ASN A 431 -29.35 20.51 -0.84
C ASN A 431 -30.37 21.02 0.19
N SER A 432 -31.13 20.12 0.79
CA SER A 432 -32.10 20.45 1.86
C SER A 432 -31.46 20.54 3.25
N HIS A 433 -30.17 20.20 3.39
CA HIS A 433 -29.48 20.19 4.68
C HIS A 433 -28.89 21.58 4.99
N PRO A 434 -29.29 22.22 6.11
CA PRO A 434 -28.83 23.57 6.44
C PRO A 434 -27.30 23.67 6.56
N GLY A 435 -26.71 24.70 5.96
CA GLY A 435 -25.28 24.99 6.06
C GLY A 435 -24.38 24.16 5.13
N PHE A 436 -24.91 23.11 4.48
CA PHE A 436 -24.09 22.26 3.59
C PHE A 436 -23.60 23.02 2.36
N ASN A 437 -24.48 23.82 1.75
CA ASN A 437 -24.16 24.59 0.56
C ASN A 437 -23.11 25.68 0.86
N GLU A 438 -23.27 26.38 1.98
CA GLU A 438 -22.33 27.38 2.45
C GLU A 438 -20.97 26.74 2.77
N TYR A 439 -20.98 25.60 3.46
CA TYR A 439 -19.78 24.82 3.74
C TYR A 439 -19.03 24.49 2.44
N LEU A 440 -19.68 23.95 1.41
CA LEU A 440 -18.98 23.50 0.19
C LEU A 440 -18.20 24.59 -0.55
N ILE A 441 -18.70 25.82 -0.55
CA ILE A 441 -18.09 26.94 -1.29
C ILE A 441 -17.18 27.83 -0.43
N ASP A 442 -17.26 27.73 0.89
CA ASP A 442 -16.43 28.51 1.81
C ASP A 442 -15.03 27.89 1.94
N ARG A 443 -14.03 28.53 1.33
CA ARG A 443 -12.64 28.04 1.32
C ARG A 443 -11.97 28.03 2.70
N SER A 444 -12.55 28.67 3.71
CA SER A 444 -11.98 28.76 5.07
C SER A 444 -12.33 27.57 5.97
N THR A 445 -13.26 26.70 5.57
CA THR A 445 -13.74 25.60 6.42
C THR A 445 -12.78 24.41 6.49
N GLU A 446 -11.82 24.31 5.56
CA GLU A 446 -10.83 23.22 5.50
C GLU A 446 -9.42 23.80 5.50
N ASN A 447 -8.63 23.44 6.51
CA ASN A 447 -7.30 24.02 6.75
C ASN A 447 -6.14 23.06 6.46
N THR A 448 -6.41 21.75 6.36
CA THR A 448 -5.43 20.73 5.99
C THR A 448 -5.35 20.55 4.48
N LYS A 449 -4.25 19.97 4.00
CA LYS A 449 -4.09 19.67 2.56
C LYS A 449 -5.14 18.65 2.12
N GLU A 450 -5.27 17.58 2.90
CA GLU A 450 -6.18 16.46 2.67
C GLU A 450 -7.64 16.92 2.70
N GLY A 451 -8.01 17.76 3.67
CA GLY A 451 -9.36 18.32 3.77
C GLY A 451 -9.73 19.17 2.55
N LYS A 452 -8.81 20.03 2.08
CA LYS A 452 -9.01 20.84 0.86
C LYS A 452 -9.15 19.98 -0.40
N GLU A 453 -8.30 18.96 -0.56
CA GLU A 453 -8.34 18.04 -1.69
C GLU A 453 -9.64 17.22 -1.71
N MET A 454 -10.06 16.71 -0.54
CA MET A 454 -11.30 15.93 -0.40
C MET A 454 -12.54 16.78 -0.63
N LYS A 455 -12.60 18.00 -0.07
CA LYS A 455 -13.68 18.94 -0.34
C LYS A 455 -13.77 19.32 -1.82
N PHE A 456 -12.63 19.59 -2.45
CA PHE A 456 -12.58 19.79 -3.89
C PHE A 456 -13.12 18.58 -4.66
N ALA A 457 -12.81 17.36 -4.22
CA ALA A 457 -13.33 16.13 -4.80
C ALA A 457 -14.85 15.98 -4.64
N ILE A 458 -15.45 16.44 -3.53
CA ILE A 458 -16.92 16.49 -3.34
C ILE A 458 -17.55 17.47 -4.34
N VAL A 459 -17.01 18.69 -4.44
CA VAL A 459 -17.51 19.70 -5.39
C VAL A 459 -17.38 19.19 -6.83
N LYS A 460 -16.27 18.52 -7.14
CA LYS A 460 -16.04 17.94 -8.47
C LYS A 460 -17.07 16.85 -8.76
N ALA A 461 -17.32 15.96 -7.80
CA ALA A 461 -18.33 14.92 -7.92
C ALA A 461 -19.74 15.48 -8.16
N LEU A 462 -20.09 16.61 -7.54
CA LEU A 462 -21.35 17.32 -7.84
C LEU A 462 -21.35 17.90 -9.26
N VAL A 463 -20.27 18.56 -9.69
CA VAL A 463 -20.18 19.17 -11.03
C VAL A 463 -20.23 18.12 -12.15
N ASP A 464 -19.60 16.96 -11.93
CA ASP A 464 -19.56 15.84 -12.87
C ASP A 464 -20.89 15.04 -12.88
N SER A 465 -21.74 15.21 -11.86
CA SER A 465 -23.02 14.50 -11.78
C SER A 465 -24.08 15.10 -12.72
N PRO A 466 -24.80 14.28 -13.50
CA PRO A 466 -25.78 14.76 -14.47
C PRO A 466 -27.02 15.39 -13.82
N THR A 467 -27.33 15.05 -12.57
CA THR A 467 -28.55 15.52 -11.88
C THR A 467 -28.32 16.74 -10.99
N ALA A 468 -27.06 17.10 -10.71
CA ALA A 468 -26.75 18.13 -9.72
C ALA A 468 -27.25 19.52 -10.12
N MET A 469 -27.17 19.89 -11.39
CA MET A 469 -27.67 21.19 -11.86
C MET A 469 -29.17 21.36 -11.64
N ASP A 470 -29.95 20.30 -11.84
CA ASP A 470 -31.39 20.31 -11.66
C ASP A 470 -31.78 20.35 -10.18
N VAL A 471 -31.03 19.65 -9.33
CA VAL A 471 -31.30 19.58 -7.88
C VAL A 471 -30.87 20.85 -7.15
N PHE A 472 -29.67 21.36 -7.39
CA PHE A 472 -29.12 22.53 -6.70
C PHE A 472 -29.47 23.86 -7.37
N GLY A 473 -29.96 23.81 -8.62
CA GLY A 473 -30.31 24.98 -9.41
C GLY A 473 -29.11 25.63 -10.10
N ARG A 474 -29.38 26.28 -11.24
CA ARG A 474 -28.37 26.84 -12.14
C ARG A 474 -27.42 27.84 -11.47
N VAL A 475 -27.95 28.73 -10.64
CA VAL A 475 -27.16 29.80 -9.99
C VAL A 475 -26.10 29.20 -9.06
N TYR A 476 -26.49 28.23 -8.24
CA TYR A 476 -25.56 27.58 -7.33
C TYR A 476 -24.56 26.69 -8.09
N PHE A 477 -25.03 25.98 -9.13
CA PHE A 477 -24.17 25.14 -9.96
C PHE A 477 -23.05 25.91 -10.67
N VAL A 478 -23.31 27.16 -11.10
CA VAL A 478 -22.25 28.04 -11.64
C VAL A 478 -21.16 28.30 -10.60
N ARG A 479 -21.52 28.55 -9.33
CA ARG A 479 -20.55 28.75 -8.24
C ARG A 479 -19.71 27.50 -7.98
N LEU A 480 -20.29 26.30 -8.08
CA LEU A 480 -19.54 25.05 -7.98
C LEU A 480 -18.52 24.91 -9.12
N ARG A 481 -18.89 25.28 -10.36
CA ARG A 481 -17.96 25.28 -11.50
C ARG A 481 -16.83 26.29 -11.32
N GLU A 482 -17.12 27.49 -10.83
CA GLU A 482 -16.10 28.49 -10.49
C GLU A 482 -15.12 27.94 -9.44
N PHE A 483 -15.62 27.30 -8.38
CA PHE A 483 -14.79 26.67 -7.35
C PHE A 483 -13.81 25.64 -7.94
N ILE A 484 -14.27 24.82 -8.89
CA ILE A 484 -13.42 23.83 -9.57
C ILE A 484 -12.38 24.49 -10.47
N ASN A 485 -12.76 25.52 -11.23
CA ASN A 485 -11.84 26.24 -12.12
C ASN A 485 -10.73 26.97 -11.35
N GLU A 486 -11.02 27.48 -10.15
CA GLU A 486 -10.05 28.12 -9.27
C GLU A 486 -9.04 27.12 -8.67
N GLY A 487 -9.43 25.85 -8.48
CA GLY A 487 -8.59 24.80 -7.91
C GLY A 487 -8.70 24.65 -6.39
N ALA A 488 -8.14 23.54 -5.87
CA ALA A 488 -8.30 23.13 -4.46
C ALA A 488 -7.60 24.07 -3.45
N PHE A 489 -6.50 24.70 -3.85
CA PHE A 489 -5.65 25.54 -2.98
C PHE A 489 -5.79 27.05 -3.24
N TYR A 490 -6.78 27.47 -4.03
CA TYR A 490 -6.98 28.88 -4.30
C TYR A 490 -7.31 29.67 -3.03
N ILE A 491 -6.67 30.82 -2.88
CA ILE A 491 -6.87 31.77 -1.78
C ILE A 491 -7.38 33.06 -2.41
N ARG A 492 -8.55 33.54 -1.95
CA ARG A 492 -9.04 34.85 -2.34
C ARG A 492 -8.17 35.92 -1.69
N VAL A 493 -7.55 36.76 -2.50
CA VAL A 493 -6.86 37.96 -2.02
C VAL A 493 -7.92 39.00 -1.72
N GLU A 494 -8.32 39.12 -0.45
CA GLU A 494 -9.10 40.28 -0.02
C GLU A 494 -8.16 41.49 0.04
N SER A 495 -8.37 42.46 -0.85
CA SER A 495 -7.73 43.77 -0.75
C SER A 495 -8.33 44.50 0.45
N SER A 496 -7.66 44.46 1.60
CA SER A 496 -7.99 45.34 2.72
C SER A 496 -7.66 46.79 2.31
N VAL A 497 -8.67 47.53 1.86
CA VAL A 497 -8.54 48.98 1.70
C VAL A 497 -8.53 49.57 3.10
N ALA A 498 -7.34 49.88 3.61
CA ALA A 498 -7.19 50.71 4.79
C ALA A 498 -7.79 52.09 4.47
N PHE A 499 -8.93 52.42 5.06
CA PHE A 499 -9.39 53.79 5.13
C PHE A 499 -8.46 54.52 6.11
N GLU A 500 -7.45 55.20 5.58
CA GLU A 500 -6.84 56.32 6.30
C GLU A 500 -7.91 57.41 6.43
N SER A 501 -8.40 57.59 7.66
CA SER A 501 -9.16 58.75 8.06
C SER A 501 -8.29 59.99 7.82
N ALA A 502 -8.56 60.73 6.75
CA ALA A 502 -7.97 62.05 6.53
C ALA A 502 -8.53 63.06 7.54
N GLU A 503 -7.64 63.91 8.04
CA GLU A 503 -7.80 64.97 9.06
C GLU A 503 -8.99 65.91 8.88
#